data_AF-A0A7C9I1I1-F1
#
_entry.id   AF-A0A7C9I1I1-F1
#
_cell.length_a   1.000
_cell.length_b   1.000
_cell.length_c   1.000
_cell.angle_alpha   90.00
_cell.angle_beta   90.00
_cell.angle_gamma   90.00
#
_symmetry.space_group_name_H-M   'P 1'
#
loop_
_entity.id
_entity.type
_entity.pdbx_description
1 polymer ?
#
loop_
_entity_poly.entity_id
_entity_poly.type
_entity_poly.pdbx_seq_one_letter_code
_entity_poly.pdbx_strand_id
1 'polypeptide(L)'
;MTPPTSDALFPLLLAEHGSSTSLLLTDFSAGAPVFQAAGFKAGGYACQGVAQALIRLHAPHLTTAIRFDSESSMFTAYSADRAALLALAQLLQQAMTDPVMLDGALRHADPAELD
;
A
#
# COMPACT_ATOMS: atom_id res chain seq x y z
N MET A 1 -12.93 19.38 -11.64
CA MET A 1 -11.89 18.36 -11.38
C MET A 1 -12.55 17.00 -11.57
N THR A 2 -12.23 16.30 -12.66
CA THR A 2 -12.72 14.94 -12.92
C THR A 2 -12.01 14.00 -11.95
N PRO A 3 -12.70 13.10 -11.22
CA PRO A 3 -11.98 12.11 -10.42
C PRO A 3 -11.11 11.24 -11.35
N PRO A 4 -9.90 10.85 -10.95
CA PRO A 4 -9.09 9.96 -11.76
C PRO A 4 -9.85 8.65 -11.95
N THR A 5 -10.13 8.31 -13.21
CA THR A 5 -10.67 7.02 -13.65
C THR A 5 -9.72 5.92 -13.18
N SER A 6 -10.26 4.82 -12.66
CA SER A 6 -9.54 3.76 -11.93
C SER A 6 -8.30 3.15 -12.63
N ASP A 7 -8.09 3.39 -13.93
CA ASP A 7 -6.90 2.95 -14.67
C ASP A 7 -5.59 3.62 -14.21
N ALA A 8 -5.64 4.82 -13.64
CA ALA A 8 -4.43 5.55 -13.22
C ALA A 8 -3.77 5.01 -11.92
N LEU A 9 -4.37 3.99 -11.30
CA LEU A 9 -3.89 3.43 -10.04
C LEU A 9 -3.40 1.98 -10.15
N PHE A 10 -3.49 1.35 -11.33
CA PHE A 10 -3.11 -0.04 -11.53
C PHE A 10 -1.69 -0.32 -11.00
N PRO A 11 -1.46 -1.42 -10.23
CA PRO A 11 -2.38 -2.52 -9.91
C PRO A 11 -3.34 -2.26 -8.73
N LEU A 12 -3.36 -1.05 -8.16
CA LEU A 12 -4.27 -0.67 -7.08
C LEU A 12 -5.66 -0.31 -7.60
N LEU A 13 -6.66 -0.62 -6.79
CA LEU A 13 -8.06 -0.33 -7.05
C LEU A 13 -8.64 0.50 -5.91
N LEU A 14 -9.39 1.56 -6.25
CA LEU A 14 -10.23 2.27 -5.29
C LEU A 14 -11.66 1.73 -5.37
N ALA A 15 -12.21 1.34 -4.22
CA ALA A 15 -13.60 0.91 -4.06
C ALA A 15 -14.33 1.88 -3.12
N GLU A 16 -15.43 2.48 -3.58
CA GLU A 16 -16.22 3.43 -2.78
C GLU A 16 -17.37 2.73 -2.05
N HIS A 17 -17.57 3.07 -0.78
CA HIS A 17 -18.54 2.46 0.12
C HIS A 17 -19.27 3.52 0.95
N GLY A 18 -20.36 4.12 0.43
CA GLY A 18 -21.18 5.06 1.21
C GLY A 18 -20.37 6.23 1.80
N SER A 19 -19.94 6.10 3.06
CA SER A 19 -19.11 7.08 3.79
C SER A 19 -17.60 6.78 3.83
N SER A 20 -17.13 5.65 3.30
CA SER A 20 -15.72 5.27 3.26
C SER A 20 -15.27 4.88 1.87
N THR A 21 -13.95 4.84 1.67
CA THR A 21 -13.32 4.33 0.47
C THR A 21 -12.24 3.35 0.89
N SER A 22 -12.04 2.30 0.09
CA SER A 22 -11.00 1.30 0.26
C SER A 22 -10.03 1.35 -0.90
N LEU A 23 -8.74 1.15 -0.61
CA LEU A 23 -7.65 0.96 -1.55
C LEU A 23 -7.21 -0.49 -1.46
N LEU A 24 -7.24 -1.19 -2.59
CA LEU A 24 -6.99 -2.62 -2.69
C LEU A 24 -5.80 -2.90 -3.59
N LEU A 25 -5.01 -3.92 -3.25
CA LEU A 25 -4.00 -4.52 -4.14
C LEU A 25 -4.09 -6.04 -4.03
N THR A 26 -4.31 -6.68 -5.18
CA THR A 26 -4.44 -8.15 -5.30
C THR A 26 -3.37 -8.79 -6.17
N ASP A 27 -2.65 -7.99 -6.98
CA ASP A 27 -1.52 -8.45 -7.78
C ASP A 27 -0.21 -7.92 -7.20
N PHE A 28 0.54 -8.80 -6.56
CA PHE A 28 1.82 -8.48 -5.92
C PHE A 28 3.04 -8.77 -6.80
N SER A 29 2.83 -9.16 -8.07
CA SER A 29 3.89 -9.67 -8.94
C SER A 29 5.03 -8.67 -9.17
N ALA A 30 4.71 -7.38 -9.27
CA ALA A 30 5.70 -6.32 -9.48
C ALA A 30 6.74 -6.22 -8.35
N GLY A 31 6.31 -6.31 -7.10
CA GLY A 31 7.19 -6.25 -5.93
C GLY A 31 7.78 -7.61 -5.53
N ALA A 32 7.23 -8.73 -6.04
CA ALA A 32 7.54 -10.07 -5.56
C ALA A 32 9.05 -10.42 -5.52
N PRO A 33 9.88 -10.07 -6.52
CA PRO A 33 11.31 -10.33 -6.46
C PRO A 33 12.02 -9.62 -5.29
N VAL A 34 11.58 -8.41 -4.93
CA VAL A 34 12.18 -7.62 -3.84
C VAL A 34 11.79 -8.19 -2.48
N PHE A 35 10.51 -8.53 -2.29
CA PHE A 35 10.06 -9.23 -1.07
C PHE A 35 10.82 -10.55 -0.89
N GLN A 36 10.94 -11.35 -1.95
CA GLN A 36 11.65 -12.63 -1.90
C GLN A 36 13.12 -12.46 -1.54
N ALA A 37 13.81 -11.47 -2.13
CA ALA A 37 15.20 -11.17 -1.82
C ALA A 37 15.40 -10.73 -0.36
N ALA A 38 14.39 -10.09 0.24
CA ALA A 38 14.36 -9.72 1.65
C ALA A 38 13.91 -10.86 2.58
N GLY A 39 13.56 -12.03 2.05
CA GLY A 39 13.12 -13.20 2.84
C GLY A 39 11.63 -13.25 3.16
N PHE A 40 10.81 -12.39 2.53
CA PHE A 40 9.37 -12.31 2.73
C PHE A 40 8.60 -12.82 1.52
N LYS A 41 7.38 -13.33 1.75
CA LYS A 41 6.43 -13.60 0.67
C LYS A 41 5.66 -12.32 0.36
N ALA A 42 5.60 -11.95 -0.91
CA ALA A 42 4.71 -10.87 -1.34
C ALA A 42 3.24 -11.28 -1.11
N GLY A 43 2.49 -10.41 -0.45
CA GLY A 43 1.11 -10.65 -0.02
C GLY A 43 0.55 -9.43 0.70
N GLY A 44 -0.70 -9.52 1.15
CA GLY A 44 -1.38 -8.35 1.72
C GLY A 44 -0.76 -7.86 3.04
N TYR A 45 -0.37 -8.76 3.95
CA TYR A 45 0.34 -8.37 5.19
C TYR A 45 1.68 -7.71 4.90
N ALA A 46 2.53 -8.33 4.07
CA ALA A 46 3.80 -7.73 3.66
C ALA A 46 3.64 -6.35 3.00
N CYS A 47 2.62 -6.18 2.15
CA CYS A 47 2.29 -4.88 1.55
C CYS A 47 1.76 -3.87 2.58
N GLN A 48 1.06 -4.33 3.62
CA GLN A 48 0.60 -3.49 4.73
C GLN A 48 1.78 -2.97 5.53
N GLY A 49 2.72 -3.82 5.93
CA GLY A 49 3.95 -3.38 6.61
C GLY A 49 4.74 -2.36 5.78
N VAL A 50 4.84 -2.59 4.46
CA VAL A 50 5.43 -1.60 3.53
C VAL A 50 4.63 -0.29 3.51
N ALA A 51 3.30 -0.34 3.41
CA ALA A 51 2.44 0.84 3.42
C ALA A 51 2.61 1.66 4.70
N GLN A 52 2.63 0.99 5.86
CA GLN A 52 2.87 1.61 7.16
C GLN A 52 4.26 2.27 7.21
N ALA A 53 5.30 1.59 6.72
CA ALA A 53 6.66 2.15 6.64
C ALA A 53 6.71 3.37 5.72
N LEU A 54 6.10 3.31 4.53
CA LEU A 54 6.05 4.42 3.58
C LEU A 54 5.32 5.63 4.16
N ILE A 55 4.21 5.43 4.87
CA ILE A 55 3.51 6.51 5.57
C ILE A 55 4.44 7.14 6.60
N ARG A 56 5.12 6.35 7.46
CA ARG A 56 6.04 6.87 8.47
C ARG A 56 7.18 7.68 7.85
N LEU A 57 7.74 7.22 6.73
CA LEU A 57 8.91 7.82 6.08
C LEU A 57 8.57 9.06 5.24
N HIS A 58 7.47 9.04 4.50
CA HIS A 58 7.19 10.03 3.45
C HIS A 58 5.94 10.87 3.70
N ALA A 59 4.98 10.38 4.49
CA ALA A 59 3.70 11.04 4.69
C ALA A 59 3.14 10.83 6.11
N PRO A 60 3.86 11.21 7.18
CA PRO A 60 3.50 10.85 8.55
C PRO A 60 2.14 11.40 8.99
N HIS A 61 1.66 12.47 8.36
CA HIS A 61 0.33 13.03 8.55
C HIS A 61 -0.82 12.08 8.17
N LEU A 62 -0.57 11.02 7.38
CA LEU A 62 -1.57 10.03 6.98
C LEU A 62 -1.82 8.95 8.05
N THR A 63 -0.94 8.82 9.05
CA THR A 63 -0.94 7.74 10.05
C THR A 63 -2.29 7.60 10.76
N THR A 64 -2.95 8.71 11.08
CA THR A 64 -4.24 8.69 11.79
C THR A 64 -5.44 8.65 10.85
N ALA A 65 -5.24 8.95 9.55
CA ALA A 65 -6.31 9.01 8.55
C ALA A 65 -6.61 7.65 7.92
N ILE A 66 -5.61 6.77 7.84
CA ILE A 66 -5.71 5.47 7.16
C ILE A 66 -5.82 4.35 8.18
N ARG A 67 -6.66 3.38 7.88
CA ARG A 67 -6.75 2.09 8.59
C ARG A 67 -6.49 0.97 7.60
N PHE A 68 -6.12 -0.19 8.11
CA PHE A 68 -5.80 -1.36 7.31
C PHE A 68 -6.61 -2.57 7.79
N ASP A 69 -6.91 -3.45 6.85
CA ASP A 69 -7.60 -4.73 7.07
C ASP A 69 -7.12 -5.73 6.01
N SER A 70 -5.80 -5.84 5.87
CA SER A 70 -5.21 -6.71 4.86
C SER A 70 -5.29 -8.16 5.29
N GLU A 71 -5.36 -9.04 4.29
CA GLU A 71 -5.26 -10.50 4.45
C GLU A 71 -4.08 -11.01 3.62
N SER A 72 -3.64 -12.25 3.80
CA SER A 72 -2.48 -12.79 3.06
C SER A 72 -2.60 -12.64 1.53
N SER A 73 -3.82 -12.73 0.98
CA SER A 73 -4.10 -12.65 -0.47
C SER A 73 -4.45 -11.25 -0.98
N MET A 74 -4.68 -10.28 -0.09
CA MET A 74 -5.20 -8.97 -0.48
C MET A 74 -4.74 -7.90 0.50
N PHE A 75 -4.06 -6.88 -0.02
CA PHE A 75 -3.82 -5.67 0.74
C PHE A 75 -5.09 -4.81 0.72
N THR A 76 -5.45 -4.29 1.89
CA THR A 76 -6.61 -3.41 2.07
C THR A 76 -6.24 -2.27 3.00
N ALA A 77 -6.43 -1.04 2.51
CA ALA A 77 -6.45 0.17 3.33
C ALA A 77 -7.79 0.89 3.15
N TYR A 78 -8.30 1.56 4.17
CA TYR A 78 -9.55 2.31 4.07
C TYR A 78 -9.52 3.62 4.86
N SER A 79 -10.30 4.59 4.39
CA SER A 79 -10.45 5.91 5.01
C SER A 79 -11.75 6.59 4.56
N ALA A 80 -12.24 7.53 5.37
CA ALA A 80 -13.23 8.52 4.93
C ALA A 80 -12.57 9.68 4.15
N ASP A 81 -11.25 9.83 4.26
CA ASP A 81 -10.47 10.79 3.48
C ASP A 81 -9.94 10.14 2.20
N ARG A 82 -10.65 10.36 1.11
CA ARG A 82 -10.27 9.87 -0.22
C ARG A 82 -8.91 10.43 -0.68
N ALA A 83 -8.54 11.65 -0.28
CA ALA A 83 -7.26 12.24 -0.66
C ALA A 83 -6.10 11.53 0.05
N ALA A 84 -6.28 11.12 1.31
CA ALA A 84 -5.30 10.31 2.03
C ALA A 84 -5.04 8.97 1.33
N LEU A 85 -6.08 8.28 0.85
CA LEU A 85 -5.93 7.02 0.12
C LEU A 85 -5.24 7.21 -1.23
N LEU A 86 -5.52 8.30 -1.93
CA LEU A 86 -4.82 8.62 -3.19
C LEU A 86 -3.33 8.88 -2.96
N ALA A 87 -2.97 9.59 -1.88
CA ALA A 87 -1.57 9.81 -1.52
C ALA A 87 -0.87 8.48 -1.18
N LEU A 88 -1.52 7.59 -0.43
CA LEU A 88 -0.99 6.25 -0.17
C LEU A 88 -0.85 5.42 -1.46
N ALA A 89 -1.84 5.48 -2.35
CA ALA A 89 -1.80 4.76 -3.62
C ALA A 89 -0.61 5.20 -4.49
N GLN A 90 -0.28 6.49 -4.50
CA GLN A 90 0.90 7.00 -5.21
C GLN A 90 2.20 6.45 -4.61
N LEU A 91 2.34 6.45 -3.28
CA LEU A 91 3.51 5.89 -2.60
C LEU A 91 3.68 4.39 -2.90
N LEU A 92 2.58 3.63 -2.88
CA LEU A 92 2.60 2.20 -3.19
C LEU A 92 2.95 1.93 -4.65
N GLN A 93 2.40 2.67 -5.62
CA GLN A 93 2.77 2.51 -7.04
C GLN A 93 4.26 2.78 -7.27
N GLN A 94 4.78 3.85 -6.66
CA GLN A 94 6.20 4.18 -6.74
C GLN A 94 7.06 3.06 -6.15
N ALA A 95 6.74 2.61 -4.93
CA ALA A 95 7.48 1.52 -4.31
C ALA A 95 7.43 0.22 -5.14
N MET A 96 6.27 -0.16 -5.69
CA MET A 96 6.14 -1.38 -6.50
C MET A 96 6.91 -1.35 -7.82
N THR A 97 7.35 -0.18 -8.28
CA THR A 97 8.13 0.00 -9.51
C THR A 97 9.57 0.48 -9.28
N ASP A 98 9.92 0.85 -8.05
CA ASP A 98 11.26 1.23 -7.63
C ASP A 98 11.77 0.24 -6.55
N PRO A 99 12.61 -0.73 -6.95
CA PRO A 99 13.17 -1.72 -6.04
C PRO A 99 13.93 -1.12 -4.85
N VAL A 100 14.56 0.05 -5.03
CA VAL A 100 15.32 0.73 -3.97
C VAL A 100 14.38 1.30 -2.93
N MET A 101 13.28 1.91 -3.38
CA MET A 101 12.24 2.42 -2.48
C MET A 101 11.55 1.29 -1.71
N LEU A 102 11.21 0.19 -2.39
CA LEU A 102 10.57 -0.96 -1.75
C LEU A 102 11.46 -1.66 -0.73
N ASP A 103 12.72 -1.93 -1.09
CA ASP A 103 13.73 -2.48 -0.18
C ASP A 103 13.99 -1.54 1.01
N GLY A 104 14.04 -0.23 0.76
CA GLY A 104 14.13 0.79 1.82
C GLY A 104 12.94 0.74 2.78
N ALA A 105 11.72 0.61 2.26
CA ALA A 105 10.51 0.49 3.08
C ALA A 105 10.50 -0.82 3.89
N LEU A 106 10.89 -1.94 3.28
CA LEU A 106 11.00 -3.24 3.95
C LEU A 106 11.95 -3.21 5.16
N ARG A 107 13.09 -2.52 5.04
CA ARG A 107 14.05 -2.37 6.16
C ARG A 107 13.52 -1.54 7.33
N HIS A 108 12.50 -0.70 7.10
CA HIS A 108 11.87 0.15 8.11
C HIS A 108 10.48 -0.33 8.53
N ALA A 109 9.99 -1.41 7.92
CA ALA A 109 8.78 -2.09 8.34
C ALA A 109 9.06 -2.85 9.65
N ASP A 110 8.07 -2.94 10.52
CA ASP A 110 8.17 -3.82 11.68
C ASP A 110 8.09 -5.27 11.16
N PRO A 111 9.04 -6.16 11.51
CA PRO A 111 8.96 -7.57 11.08
C PRO A 111 7.64 -8.25 11.48
N ALA A 112 7.00 -7.83 12.57
CA ALA A 112 5.69 -8.34 12.99
C ALA A 112 4.54 -7.89 12.07
N GLU A 113 4.76 -6.86 11.24
CA GLU A 113 3.80 -6.37 10.24
C GLU A 113 3.98 -7.03 8.86
N LEU A 114 4.95 -7.95 8.70
CA LEU A 114 5.32 -8.55 7.40
C LEU A 114 4.93 -10.03 7.21
N ASP A 115 4.40 -10.70 8.25
CA ASP A 115 4.00 -12.12 8.25
C ASP A 115 2.47 -12.29 8.15
#